data_AF-A0A5K0X6N8-F1
#
_entry.id   AF-A0A5K0X6N8-F1
#
_cell.length_a   1.000
_cell.length_b   1.000
_cell.length_c   1.000
_cell.angle_alpha   90.00
_cell.angle_beta   90.00
_cell.angle_gamma   90.00
#
_symmetry.space_group_name_H-M   'P 1'
#
loop_
_entity.id
_entity.type
_entity.pdbx_description
1 polymer ?
#
loop_
_entity_poly.entity_id
_entity_poly.type
_entity_poly.pdbx_seq_one_letter_code
_entity_poly.pdbx_strand_id
1 'polypeptide(L)'
;LLQKDASRRLGSGPEGSEEIKRHKWFKSINWRKLEARETEPGFRPNVGGKECVANFDERWTSMPLLDSPAASPRPGESNFIGFTY
;
A
#
# COMPACT_ATOMS: atom_id res chain seq x y z
N LEU A 1 -0.13 8.27 18.52
CA LEU A 1 0.21 8.51 17.10
C LEU A 1 0.36 10.00 16.76
N LEU A 2 -0.59 10.86 17.14
CA LEU A 2 -0.51 12.30 16.83
C LEU A 2 0.31 13.12 17.85
N GLN A 3 1.31 12.51 18.49
CA GLN A 3 2.23 13.26 19.35
C GLN A 3 3.15 14.12 18.46
N LYS A 4 3.25 15.40 18.81
CA LYS A 4 4.04 16.39 18.06
C LYS A 4 5.53 16.05 18.11
N ASP A 5 6.02 15.72 19.30
CA ASP A 5 7.35 15.17 19.48
C ASP A 5 7.40 13.72 18.96
N ALA A 6 8.26 13.48 17.97
CA ALA A 6 8.41 12.17 17.35
C ALA A 6 8.95 11.13 18.34
N SER A 7 9.84 11.51 19.26
CA SER A 7 10.44 10.57 20.22
C SER A 7 9.42 10.01 21.20
N ARG A 8 8.32 10.73 21.44
CA ARG A 8 7.23 10.36 22.36
C ARG A 8 6.03 9.75 21.64
N ARG A 9 6.13 9.56 20.33
CA ARG A 9 5.04 9.01 19.54
C ARG A 9 4.97 7.50 19.76
N LEU A 10 3.76 7.00 20.02
CA LEU A 10 3.50 5.57 20.10
C LEU A 10 4.10 4.84 18.88
N GLY A 11 4.96 3.86 19.13
CA GLY A 11 5.68 3.11 18.11
C GLY A 11 7.03 3.68 17.69
N SER A 12 7.51 4.74 18.34
CA SER A 12 8.85 5.33 18.09
C SER A 12 9.92 4.85 19.06
N GLY A 13 9.57 4.04 20.05
CA GLY A 13 10.53 3.40 20.95
C GLY A 13 11.23 2.19 20.32
N PRO A 14 12.16 1.54 21.05
CA PRO A 14 12.94 0.39 20.55
C PRO A 14 12.10 -0.80 20.09
N GLU A 15 10.91 -0.95 20.64
CA GLU A 15 9.97 -2.03 20.29
C GLU A 15 9.10 -1.73 19.07
N GLY A 16 9.15 -0.50 18.55
CA GLY A 16 8.49 -0.09 17.31
C GLY A 16 7.01 -0.49 17.26
N SER A 17 6.64 -1.23 16.23
CA SER A 17 5.25 -1.61 15.96
C SER A 17 4.64 -2.53 17.04
N GLU A 18 5.44 -3.25 17.84
CA GLU A 18 4.91 -4.09 18.92
C GLU A 18 4.25 -3.26 20.03
N GLU A 19 4.74 -2.05 20.27
CA GLU A 19 4.10 -1.10 21.19
C GLU A 19 2.70 -0.72 20.70
N ILE A 20 2.54 -0.52 19.38
CA ILE A 20 1.24 -0.22 18.76
C ILE A 20 0.31 -1.44 18.88
N LYS A 21 0.80 -2.64 18.58
CA LYS A 21 0.01 -3.88 18.60
C LYS A 21 -0.56 -4.19 19.99
N ARG A 22 0.16 -3.85 21.07
CA ARG A 22 -0.28 -4.05 22.46
C ARG A 22 -1.17 -2.94 23.00
N HIS A 23 -1.34 -1.84 22.29
CA HIS A 23 -2.15 -0.72 22.77
C HIS A 23 -3.62 -1.14 22.93
N LYS A 24 -4.28 -0.68 24.00
CA LYS A 24 -5.63 -1.09 24.40
C LYS A 24 -6.71 -0.95 23.32
N TRP A 25 -6.54 -0.01 22.39
CA TRP A 25 -7.43 0.16 21.23
C TRP A 25 -7.48 -1.13 20.40
N PHE A 26 -6.33 -1.78 20.18
CA PHE A 26 -6.20 -2.96 19.31
C PHE A 26 -6.37 -4.29 20.05
N LYS A 27 -6.85 -4.28 21.31
CA LYS A 27 -6.94 -5.48 22.15
C LYS A 27 -7.75 -6.62 21.52
N SER A 28 -8.75 -6.31 20.70
CA SER A 28 -9.58 -7.30 20.02
C SER A 28 -8.91 -7.93 18.79
N ILE A 29 -7.80 -7.38 18.30
CA ILE A 29 -7.15 -7.86 17.09
C ILE A 29 -6.26 -9.06 17.42
N ASN A 30 -6.53 -10.19 16.77
CA ASN A 30 -5.58 -11.27 16.68
C ASN A 30 -4.62 -11.00 15.51
N TRP A 31 -3.44 -10.48 15.80
CA TRP A 31 -2.45 -10.07 14.80
C TRP A 31 -1.97 -11.20 13.90
N ARG A 32 -1.83 -12.43 14.43
CA ARG A 32 -1.42 -13.60 13.65
C ARG A 32 -2.48 -13.99 12.62
N LYS A 33 -3.76 -14.01 13.04
CA LYS A 33 -4.88 -14.29 12.14
C LYS A 33 -5.06 -13.20 11.09
N LEU A 34 -4.88 -11.93 11.48
CA LEU A 34 -4.96 -10.81 10.55
C LEU A 34 -3.89 -10.90 9.46
N GLU A 35 -2.64 -11.18 9.85
CA GLU A 35 -1.52 -11.38 8.92
C GLU A 35 -1.73 -12.58 8.00
N ALA A 36 -2.27 -13.69 8.54
CA ALA A 36 -2.64 -14.87 7.77
C ALA A 36 -3.90 -14.69 6.90
N ARG A 37 -4.54 -13.50 6.92
CA ARG A 37 -5.79 -13.19 6.20
C ARG A 37 -6.97 -14.08 6.61
N GLU A 38 -7.01 -14.53 7.85
CA GLU A 38 -8.07 -15.37 8.42
C GLU A 38 -9.18 -14.56 9.10
N THR A 39 -8.98 -13.26 9.30
CA THR A 39 -10.01 -12.36 9.84
C THR A 39 -10.90 -11.85 8.73
N GLU A 40 -12.23 -11.95 8.89
CA GLU A 40 -13.16 -11.36 7.94
C GLU A 40 -13.04 -9.82 7.92
N PRO A 41 -12.90 -9.19 6.75
CA PRO A 41 -12.87 -7.74 6.65
C PRO A 41 -14.25 -7.16 6.91
N GLY A 42 -14.31 -6.00 7.60
CA GLY A 42 -15.59 -5.30 7.86
C GLY A 42 -16.26 -4.71 6.62
N PHE A 43 -15.60 -4.77 5.46
CA PHE A 43 -16.11 -4.31 4.19
C PHE A 43 -15.60 -5.20 3.06
N ARG A 44 -16.51 -5.56 2.14
CA ARG A 44 -16.18 -6.30 0.92
C ARG A 44 -16.55 -5.43 -0.29
N PRO A 45 -15.56 -4.98 -1.09
CA PRO A 45 -15.85 -4.16 -2.27
C PRO A 45 -16.61 -4.97 -3.33
N ASN A 46 -17.45 -4.28 -4.09
CA ASN A 46 -18.15 -4.86 -5.22
C ASN A 46 -17.16 -5.06 -6.38
N VAL A 47 -17.04 -6.29 -6.86
CA VAL A 47 -16.16 -6.65 -7.98
C VAL A 47 -16.95 -7.53 -8.94
N GLY A 48 -17.23 -7.00 -10.15
CA GLY A 48 -18.06 -7.64 -11.16
C GLY A 48 -17.37 -8.73 -11.99
N GLY A 49 -16.12 -9.08 -11.68
CA GLY A 49 -15.34 -10.06 -12.43
C GLY A 49 -13.85 -9.73 -12.49
N LYS A 50 -13.08 -10.50 -13.27
CA LYS A 50 -11.62 -10.37 -13.37
C LYS A 50 -11.16 -9.02 -13.95
N GLU A 51 -11.97 -8.42 -14.82
CA GLU A 51 -11.67 -7.17 -15.51
C GLU A 51 -12.41 -5.96 -14.91
N CYS A 52 -12.97 -6.11 -13.70
CA CYS A 52 -13.76 -5.07 -13.08
C CYS A 52 -12.90 -3.86 -12.68
N VAL A 53 -13.18 -2.72 -13.31
CA VAL A 53 -12.51 -1.43 -13.02
C VAL A 53 -13.37 -0.45 -12.20
N ALA A 54 -14.52 -0.88 -11.70
CA ALA A 54 -15.52 -0.02 -11.05
C ALA A 54 -15.05 0.70 -9.75
N ASN A 55 -13.94 0.26 -9.15
CA ASN A 55 -13.36 0.89 -7.96
C ASN A 55 -12.17 1.81 -8.29
N PHE A 56 -11.91 2.06 -9.57
CA PHE A 56 -10.96 3.07 -10.06
C PHE A 56 -11.74 4.26 -10.61
N ASP A 57 -11.11 5.44 -10.60
CA ASP A 57 -11.70 6.65 -11.17
C ASP A 57 -11.84 6.52 -12.70
N GLU A 58 -13.04 6.82 -13.19
CA GLU A 58 -13.43 6.70 -14.60
C GLU A 58 -12.54 7.52 -15.54
N ARG A 59 -11.97 8.63 -15.03
CA ARG A 59 -11.06 9.46 -15.82
C ARG A 59 -9.82 8.71 -16.32
N TRP A 60 -9.43 7.63 -15.62
CA TRP A 60 -8.29 6.80 -16.00
C TRP A 60 -8.72 5.56 -16.79
N THR A 61 -9.80 4.91 -16.36
CA THR A 61 -10.26 3.67 -16.99
C THR A 61 -10.85 3.91 -18.39
N SER A 62 -11.26 5.15 -18.68
CA SER A 62 -11.71 5.60 -20.00
C SER A 62 -10.57 6.12 -20.89
N MET A 63 -9.34 6.22 -20.40
CA MET A 63 -8.22 6.64 -21.23
C MET A 63 -7.81 5.56 -22.22
N PRO A 64 -7.32 5.94 -23.41
CA PRO A 64 -6.69 5.00 -24.33
C PRO A 64 -5.52 4.27 -23.66
N LEU A 65 -5.44 2.95 -23.85
CA LEU A 65 -4.33 2.10 -23.41
C LEU A 65 -3.13 2.25 -24.34
N LEU A 66 -2.58 3.47 -24.42
CA LEU A 66 -1.48 3.81 -25.32
C LEU A 66 -0.32 4.40 -24.52
N ASP A 67 0.89 3.92 -24.82
CA ASP A 67 2.10 4.55 -24.30
C ASP A 67 2.30 5.90 -24.98
N SER A 68 2.43 6.96 -24.17
CA SER A 68 2.74 8.28 -24.67
C SER A 68 4.21 8.32 -25.16
N PRO A 69 4.49 8.87 -26.36
CA PRO A 69 5.86 8.96 -26.86
C PRO A 69 6.70 9.88 -25.98
N ALA A 70 7.91 9.42 -25.63
CA ALA A 70 8.94 10.19 -24.96
C ALA A 70 10.19 10.29 -25.85
N ALA A 71 11.00 11.32 -25.66
CA ALA A 71 12.29 11.43 -26.34
C ALA A 71 13.18 10.23 -25.97
N SER A 72 13.86 9.65 -26.96
CA SER A 72 14.83 8.58 -26.72
C SER A 72 15.97 9.10 -25.83
N PRO A 73 16.41 8.31 -24.82
CA PRO A 73 17.59 8.65 -24.02
C PRO A 73 18.82 8.87 -24.90
N ARG A 74 19.79 9.64 -24.39
CA ARG A 74 21.05 9.90 -25.12
C ARG A 74 21.82 8.58 -25.31
N PRO A 75 22.42 8.33 -26.48
CA PRO A 75 23.27 7.16 -26.69
C PRO A 75 24.41 7.11 -25.66
N GLY A 76 24.60 5.97 -24.99
CA GLY A 76 25.68 5.75 -24.01
C GLY A 76 25.26 5.86 -22.54
N GLU A 77 24.04 6.28 -22.24
CA GLU A 77 23.49 6.27 -20.88
C GLU A 77 22.90 4.89 -20.55
N SER A 78 23.58 4.12 -19.71
CA SER A 78 23.11 2.82 -19.21
C SER A 78 22.34 2.94 -17.89
N ASN A 79 21.43 3.92 -17.82
CA ASN A 79 20.70 4.31 -16.59
C ASN A 79 19.81 3.21 -15.98
N PHE A 80 19.55 2.12 -16.72
CA PHE A 80 18.62 1.06 -16.33
C PHE A 80 19.28 -0.32 -16.15
N ILE A 81 20.61 -0.38 -16.06
CA ILE A 81 21.29 -1.64 -15.69
C ILE A 81 20.84 -2.05 -14.28
N GLY A 82 20.35 -3.28 -14.14
CA GLY A 82 19.81 -3.80 -12.88
C GLY A 82 18.38 -3.37 -12.56
N PHE A 83 17.66 -2.80 -13.54
CA PHE A 83 16.25 -2.41 -13.34
C PHE A 83 15.31 -3.62 -13.24
N THR A 84 15.64 -4.72 -13.92
CA THR A 84 14.88 -5.98 -13.82
C THR A 84 15.22 -6.69 -12.51
N TYR A 85 14.20 -7.26 -11.87
CA TYR A 85 14.29 -8.04 -10.64
C TYR A 85 14.14 -9.55 -10.88
#